data_AF-D3H5H6-F1
#
_entry.id   AF-D3H5H6-F1
#
_cell.length_a   1.000
_cell.length_b   1.000
_cell.length_c   1.000
_cell.angle_alpha   90.00
_cell.angle_beta   90.00
_cell.angle_gamma   90.00
#
_symmetry.space_group_name_H-M   'P 1'
#
loop_
_entity.id
_entity.type
_entity.pdbx_description
1 polymer ?
#
loop_
_entity_poly.entity_id
_entity_poly.type
_entity_poly.pdbx_seq_one_letter_code
_entity_poly.pdbx_strand_id
1 'polypeptide(L)'
;RVAKGQAVKDAGGAAMILMNSENHAFNPIADVHVLPAVHVSFSAGSSIKDYINSTSTPTATILFQGTVIGNPLAPQVASFSSRG
;
A
#
# COMPACT_ATOMS: atom_id res chain seq x y z
N ARG A 1 6.57 -4.61 -8.13
CA ARG A 1 5.15 -4.33 -7.76
C ARG A 1 4.29 -3.95 -8.96
N VAL A 2 4.85 -3.33 -10.01
CA VAL A 2 4.18 -3.09 -11.31
C VAL A 2 3.47 -4.34 -11.86
N ALA A 3 4.14 -5.50 -11.86
CA ALA A 3 3.54 -6.77 -12.29
C ALA A 3 2.28 -7.17 -11.50
N LYS A 4 2.21 -6.85 -10.19
CA LYS A 4 1.00 -7.10 -9.38
C LYS A 4 -0.15 -6.18 -9.79
N GLY A 5 0.16 -4.91 -10.06
CA GLY A 5 -0.83 -3.97 -10.62
C GLY A 5 -1.32 -4.41 -12.00
N GLN A 6 -0.41 -4.88 -12.86
CA GLN A 6 -0.79 -5.40 -14.18
C GLN A 6 -1.72 -6.62 -14.05
N ALA A 7 -1.40 -7.57 -13.18
CA ALA A 7 -2.26 -8.73 -12.94
C ALA A 7 -3.68 -8.36 -12.47
N VAL A 8 -3.81 -7.36 -11.58
CA VAL A 8 -5.12 -6.85 -11.14
C VAL A 8 -5.86 -6.19 -12.31
N LYS A 9 -5.16 -5.41 -13.13
CA LYS A 9 -5.72 -4.79 -14.34
C LYS A 9 -6.26 -5.83 -15.32
N ASP A 10 -5.46 -6.85 -15.61
CA ASP A 10 -5.79 -7.91 -16.56
C ASP A 10 -6.98 -8.74 -16.07
N ALA A 11 -7.16 -8.86 -14.76
CA ALA A 11 -8.34 -9.47 -14.13
C ALA A 11 -9.59 -8.56 -14.10
N GLY A 12 -9.52 -7.34 -14.65
CA GLY A 12 -10.63 -6.38 -14.68
C GLY A 12 -10.83 -5.59 -13.38
N GLY A 13 -9.84 -5.57 -12.49
CA GLY A 13 -9.91 -4.82 -11.23
C GLY A 13 -9.84 -3.30 -11.46
N ALA A 14 -10.68 -2.55 -10.74
CA ALA A 14 -10.74 -1.08 -10.83
C ALA A 14 -9.61 -0.36 -10.08
N ALA A 15 -9.10 -0.96 -9.01
CA ALA A 15 -8.10 -0.39 -8.12
C ALA A 15 -7.32 -1.49 -7.38
N MET A 16 -6.19 -1.16 -6.74
CA MET A 16 -5.40 -2.10 -5.94
C MET A 16 -5.00 -1.52 -4.58
N ILE A 17 -5.26 -2.28 -3.52
CA ILE A 17 -4.64 -2.07 -2.20
C ILE A 17 -3.46 -3.02 -2.10
N LEU A 18 -2.24 -2.49 -2.04
CA LEU A 18 -1.03 -3.26 -1.87
C LEU A 18 -0.60 -3.23 -0.41
N MET A 19 -0.43 -4.39 0.21
CA MET A 19 0.07 -4.52 1.58
C MET A 19 1.56 -4.85 1.58
N ASN A 20 2.32 -4.24 2.49
CA ASN A 20 3.71 -4.61 2.77
C ASN A 20 3.82 -6.02 3.36
N SER A 21 4.96 -6.68 3.14
CA SER A 21 5.28 -7.88 3.93
C SER A 21 5.60 -7.50 5.37
N GLU A 22 5.49 -8.46 6.28
CA GLU A 22 5.82 -8.29 7.69
C GLU A 22 7.23 -7.70 7.89
N ASN A 23 8.21 -8.20 7.13
CA ASN A 23 9.60 -7.73 7.15
C ASN A 23 9.79 -6.27 6.70
N HIS A 24 8.83 -5.69 5.98
CA HIS A 24 8.89 -4.31 5.49
C HIS A 24 7.98 -3.34 6.26
N ALA A 25 7.18 -3.86 7.21
CA ALA A 25 6.37 -3.13 8.18
C ALA A 25 5.75 -1.83 7.63
N PHE A 26 6.33 -0.68 8.00
CA PHE A 26 5.80 0.67 7.75
C PHE A 26 6.45 1.44 6.60
N ASN A 27 7.34 0.82 5.80
CA ASN A 27 8.07 1.54 4.75
C ASN A 27 7.43 1.31 3.38
N PRO A 28 6.44 2.12 2.96
CA PRO A 28 5.99 2.08 1.58
C PRO A 28 7.08 2.71 0.70
N ILE A 29 7.53 1.95 -0.29
CA ILE A 29 8.31 2.51 -1.40
C ILE A 29 7.30 3.13 -2.34
N ALA A 30 7.57 4.37 -2.78
CA ALA A 30 6.78 5.06 -3.78
C ALA A 30 7.03 4.39 -5.14
N ASP A 31 6.16 3.44 -5.49
CA ASP A 31 6.20 2.72 -6.76
C ASP A 31 5.16 3.31 -7.73
N VAL A 32 5.47 3.27 -9.02
CA VAL A 32 4.51 3.61 -10.07
C VAL A 32 3.49 2.48 -10.22
N HIS A 33 2.22 2.84 -10.35
CA HIS A 33 1.12 1.90 -10.51
C HIS A 33 0.36 2.14 -11.82
N VAL A 34 -0.02 1.06 -12.51
CA VAL A 34 -0.74 1.09 -13.81
C VAL A 34 -2.25 1.35 -13.69
N LEU A 35 -2.74 1.49 -12.46
CA LEU A 35 -4.12 1.72 -12.06
C LEU A 35 -4.13 2.41 -10.67
N PRO A 36 -5.25 3.02 -10.24
CA PRO A 36 -5.35 3.65 -8.93
C PRO A 36 -4.97 2.67 -7.80
N ALA A 37 -3.91 2.98 -7.06
CA ALA A 37 -3.41 2.08 -6.04
C ALA A 37 -2.98 2.83 -4.78
N VAL A 38 -3.13 2.17 -3.64
CA VAL A 38 -2.61 2.61 -2.35
C VAL A 38 -1.71 1.53 -1.77
N HIS A 39 -0.57 1.94 -1.22
CA HIS A 39 0.38 1.05 -0.59
C HIS A 39 0.34 1.26 0.93
N VAL A 40 -0.06 0.22 1.66
CA VAL A 40 -0.29 0.27 3.11
C VAL A 40 0.73 -0.57 3.88
N SER A 41 0.91 -0.25 5.16
CA SER A 41 1.74 -1.04 6.07
C SER A 41 1.19 -2.47 6.23
N PHE A 42 2.02 -3.37 6.76
CA PHE A 42 1.56 -4.72 7.12
C PHE A 42 0.40 -4.67 8.11
N SER A 43 0.49 -3.85 9.17
CA SER A 43 -0.57 -3.72 10.17
C SER A 43 -1.89 -3.24 9.59
N ALA A 44 -1.86 -2.18 8.77
CA ALA A 44 -3.06 -1.65 8.12
C ALA A 44 -3.65 -2.66 7.12
N GLY A 45 -2.81 -3.36 6.36
CA GLY A 45 -3.29 -4.39 5.44
C GLY A 45 -3.90 -5.60 6.15
N SER A 46 -3.39 -6.00 7.32
CA SER A 46 -4.03 -7.03 8.16
C SER A 46 -5.41 -6.58 8.62
N SER A 47 -5.56 -5.35 9.12
CA SER A 47 -6.88 -4.82 9.48
C SER A 47 -7.85 -4.73 8.29
N ILE A 48 -7.35 -4.41 7.09
CA ILE A 48 -8.16 -4.42 5.87
C ILE A 48 -8.61 -5.85 5.51
N LYS A 49 -7.75 -6.86 5.68
CA LYS A 49 -8.14 -8.27 5.49
C LYS A 49 -9.21 -8.69 6.49
N ASP A 50 -9.07 -8.31 7.76
CA ASP A 50 -10.06 -8.61 8.78
C ASP A 50 -11.42 -7.98 8.42
N TYR A 51 -11.41 -6.73 7.94
CA TYR A 51 -12.61 -6.05 7.43
C TYR A 51 -13.24 -6.78 6.23
N ILE A 52 -12.44 -7.22 5.26
CA ILE A 52 -12.94 -7.99 4.11
C ILE A 52 -13.65 -9.26 4.56
N ASN A 53 -13.17 -9.91 5.64
CA ASN A 53 -13.76 -11.12 6.19
C ASN A 53 -14.93 -10.88 7.15
N SER A 54 -15.14 -9.64 7.62
CA SER A 54 -16.17 -9.32 8.62
C SER A 54 -17.54 -9.02 8.01
N THR A 55 -17.64 -8.83 6.70
CA THR A 55 -18.89 -8.50 5.99
C THR A 55 -18.97 -9.24 4.65
N SER A 56 -20.20 -9.55 4.21
CA SER A 56 -20.44 -10.14 2.89
C SER A 56 -20.36 -9.11 1.75
N THR A 57 -20.32 -7.82 2.06
CA THR A 57 -20.34 -6.71 1.09
C THR A 57 -19.27 -5.66 1.41
N PRO A 58 -17.97 -6.02 1.42
CA PRO A 58 -16.91 -5.07 1.69
C PRO A 58 -16.80 -4.05 0.56
N THR A 59 -16.71 -2.76 0.91
CA THR A 59 -16.51 -1.66 -0.04
C THR A 59 -15.43 -0.73 0.48
N ALA A 60 -14.66 -0.12 -0.40
CA ALA A 60 -13.62 0.83 -0.02
C ALA A 60 -13.48 1.94 -1.06
N THR A 61 -13.05 3.11 -0.60
CA THR A 61 -12.76 4.27 -1.45
C THR A 61 -11.31 4.66 -1.26
N ILE A 62 -10.58 4.84 -2.37
CA ILE A 62 -9.22 5.36 -2.37
C ILE A 62 -9.30 6.87 -2.67
N LEU A 63 -8.90 7.70 -1.71
CA LEU A 63 -8.88 9.16 -1.84
C LEU A 63 -7.44 9.67 -1.78
N PHE A 64 -7.04 10.45 -2.78
CA PHE A 64 -5.76 11.14 -2.78
C PHE A 64 -5.89 12.46 -2.02
N GLN A 65 -5.25 12.55 -0.85
CA GLN A 65 -5.29 13.75 0.02
C GLN A 65 -4.15 14.75 -0.29
N GLY A 66 -3.46 14.59 -1.42
CA GLY A 66 -2.27 15.38 -1.74
C GLY A 66 -1.01 14.90 -1.02
N THR A 67 0.05 15.71 -1.11
CA THR A 67 1.33 15.44 -0.45
C THR A 67 1.30 15.94 0.99
N VAL A 68 1.42 15.03 1.95
CA VAL A 68 1.52 15.37 3.38
C VAL A 68 3.00 15.54 3.75
N ILE A 69 3.34 16.69 4.33
CA ILE A 69 4.68 17.01 4.86
C ILE A 69 4.63 17.17 6.39
N GLY A 70 5.79 17.09 7.05
CA GLY A 70 5.89 17.30 8.50
C GLY A 70 5.72 16.04 9.36
N ASN A 71 6.19 14.88 8.88
CA ASN A 71 6.22 13.66 9.69
C ASN A 71 7.17 13.86 10.91
N PRO A 72 6.69 13.74 12.16
CA PRO A 72 7.49 13.98 13.37
C PRO A 72 8.61 12.96 13.58
N LEU A 73 8.56 11.82 12.87
CA LEU A 73 9.58 10.78 12.93
C LEU A 73 10.69 10.97 11.89
N ALA A 74 10.60 11.99 11.02
CA ALA A 74 11.62 12.31 10.05
C ALA A 74 12.80 13.09 10.69
N PRO A 75 14.04 12.92 10.22
CA PRO A 75 14.46 12.02 9.15
C PRO A 75 14.66 10.56 9.61
N GLN A 76 14.56 9.62 8.67
CA GLN A 76 14.90 8.21 8.89
C GLN A 76 15.78 7.70 7.75
N VAL A 77 16.70 6.80 8.06
CA VAL A 77 17.50 6.10 7.04
C VAL A 77 16.57 5.22 6.22
N ALA A 78 16.53 5.42 4.90
CA ALA A 78 15.72 4.61 4.00
C ALA A 78 16.14 3.14 4.08
N SER A 79 15.16 2.23 4.05
CA SER A 79 15.40 0.78 4.18
C SER A 79 16.31 0.20 3.09
N PHE A 80 16.37 0.83 1.92
CA PHE A 80 17.20 0.42 0.80
C PHE A 80 18.60 1.07 0.77
N SER A 81 18.94 1.91 1.76
CA SER A 81 20.27 2.52 1.83
C SER A 81 21.32 1.46 2.13
N SER A 82 22.34 1.34 1.27
CA SER A 82 23.53 0.52 1.53
C SER A 82 24.20 0.95 2.84
N ARG A 83 24.79 -0.03 3.53
CA ARG A 83 25.58 0.18 4.75
C ARG A 83 27.05 -0.11 4.44
N GLY A 84 27.94 0.73 4.95
CA GLY A 84 29.38 0.56 4.83
C GLY A 84 29.94 -0.52 5.75
#